data_AF-A0A2V4C1W5-F1
#
_entry.id   AF-A0A2V4C1W5-F1
#
_cell.length_a   1.000
_cell.length_b   1.000
_cell.length_c   1.000
_cell.angle_alpha   90.00
_cell.angle_beta   90.00
_cell.angle_gamma   90.00
#
_symmetry.space_group_name_H-M   'P 1'
#
loop_
_entity.id
_entity.type
_entity.pdbx_description
1 polymer ?
#
loop_
_entity_poly.entity_id
_entity_poly.type
_entity_poly.pdbx_seq_one_letter_code
_entity_poly.pdbx_strand_id
1 'polypeptide(L)'
;MNKKDILLGFILGIFTSLLGSCLFITFFTKFDISSGIQTIKENGYLGKVITLGTTLDLAVFAVLLKKDKESMAGGVILAVIVLAISTLLA
;
A
#
# COMPACT_ATOMS: atom_id res chain seq x y z
N MET A 1 -21.71 2.38 12.55
CA MET A 1 -20.28 2.22 12.19
C MET A 1 -19.74 0.94 12.82
N ASN A 2 -19.45 -0.09 12.03
CA ASN A 2 -18.83 -1.31 12.53
C ASN A 2 -17.32 -1.07 12.66
N LYS A 3 -16.81 -0.94 13.89
CA LYS A 3 -15.37 -0.76 14.14
C LYS A 3 -14.51 -1.88 13.52
N LYS A 4 -15.10 -3.07 13.39
CA LYS A 4 -14.46 -4.24 12.77
C LYS A 4 -14.16 -4.01 11.28
N ASP A 5 -15.06 -3.37 10.53
CA ASP A 5 -14.89 -3.16 9.08
C ASP A 5 -13.79 -2.15 8.78
N ILE A 6 -13.64 -1.11 9.60
CA ILE A 6 -12.55 -0.13 9.50
C ILE A 6 -11.20 -0.83 9.75
N LEU A 7 -11.11 -1.66 10.80
CA LEU A 7 -9.88 -2.39 11.10
C LEU A 7 -9.51 -3.36 9.97
N LEU A 8 -10.50 -4.04 9.41
CA LEU A 8 -10.32 -4.99 8.31
C LEU A 8 -9.88 -4.26 7.03
N GLY A 9 -10.46 -3.08 6.76
CA GLY A 9 -10.05 -2.21 5.67
C GLY A 9 -8.62 -1.70 5.82
N PHE A 10 -8.22 -1.34 7.04
CA PHE A 10 -6.84 -0.91 7.34
C PHE A 10 -5.82 -2.02 7.08
N ILE A 11 -6.10 -3.23 7.55
CA ILE A 11 -5.25 -4.41 7.29
C ILE A 11 -5.20 -4.70 5.78
N LEU A 12 -6.35 -4.61 5.10
CA LEU A 12 -6.45 -4.84 3.65
C LEU A 12 -5.60 -3.82 2.88
N GLY A 13 -5.61 -2.55 3.30
CA GLY A 13 -4.80 -1.50 2.68
C GLY A 13 -3.30 -1.76 2.84
N ILE A 14 -2.84 -2.04 4.06
CA ILE A 14 -1.42 -2.40 4.29
C ILE A 14 -1.00 -3.60 3.42
N PHE A 15 -1.83 -4.64 3.34
CA PHE A 15 -1.57 -5.80 2.49
C PHE A 15 -1.54 -5.44 1.01
N THR A 16 -2.44 -4.56 0.57
CA THR A 16 -2.52 -4.09 -0.82
C THR A 16 -1.28 -3.29 -1.18
N SER A 17 -0.83 -2.37 -0.33
CA SER A 17 0.40 -1.61 -0.52
C SER A 17 1.64 -2.49 -0.56
N LEU A 18 1.72 -3.51 0.30
CA LEU A 18 2.81 -4.49 0.30
C LEU A 18 2.82 -5.31 -1.00
N LEU A 19 1.67 -5.83 -1.41
CA LEU A 19 1.53 -6.55 -2.67
C LEU A 19 1.83 -5.65 -3.87
N GLY A 20 1.32 -4.43 -3.88
CA GLY A 20 1.56 -3.43 -4.92
C GLY A 20 3.04 -3.09 -5.03
N SER A 21 3.71 -2.87 -3.90
CA SER A 21 5.16 -2.62 -3.86
C SER A 21 5.96 -3.82 -4.38
N CYS A 22 5.62 -5.04 -3.95
CA CYS A 22 6.30 -6.26 -4.39
C CYS A 22 6.10 -6.53 -5.89
N LEU A 23 4.87 -6.33 -6.37
CA LEU A 23 4.53 -6.43 -7.79
C LEU A 23 5.29 -5.37 -8.59
N PHE A 24 5.39 -4.14 -8.09
CA PHE A 24 6.15 -3.07 -8.73
C PHE A 24 7.63 -3.41 -8.83
N ILE A 25 8.25 -3.89 -7.74
CA ILE A 25 9.66 -4.31 -7.74
C ILE A 25 9.88 -5.39 -8.80
N THR A 26 9.05 -6.44 -8.81
CA THR A 26 9.22 -7.58 -9.73
C THR A 26 8.97 -7.21 -11.20
N PHE A 27 8.02 -6.30 -11.47
CA PHE A 27 7.63 -5.94 -12.83
C PHE A 27 8.54 -4.86 -13.45
N PHE A 28 8.96 -3.87 -12.65
CA PHE A 28 9.84 -2.78 -13.10
C PHE A 28 11.33 -3.10 -12.96
N THR A 29 11.69 -3.95 -11.99
CA THR A 29 13.08 -4.32 -11.73
C THR A 29 13.24 -5.78 -12.14
N LYS A 30 13.99 -6.05 -13.22
CA LYS A 30 14.40 -7.41 -13.63
C LYS A 30 15.36 -8.09 -12.62
N PHE A 31 15.41 -7.62 -11.37
CA PHE A 31 16.24 -8.16 -10.32
C PHE A 31 15.39 -9.00 -9.35
N ASP A 32 16.00 -10.03 -8.78
CA ASP A 32 15.44 -10.77 -7.65
C ASP A 32 15.00 -9.82 -6.52
N ILE A 33 13.87 -10.14 -5.87
CA ILE A 33 13.25 -9.35 -4.80
C ILE A 33 14.27 -8.95 -3.72
N SER A 34 15.24 -9.83 -3.44
CA SER A 34 16.32 -9.61 -2.47
C SER A 34 17.29 -8.50 -2.89
N SER A 35 17.76 -8.50 -4.14
CA SER A 35 18.66 -7.46 -4.66
C SER A 35 17.92 -6.14 -4.89
N GLY A 36 16.66 -6.21 -5.35
CA GLY A 36 15.82 -5.03 -5.52
C GLY A 36 15.61 -4.28 -4.21
N ILE A 37 15.21 -4.97 -3.13
CA ILE A 37 15.02 -4.36 -1.80
C ILE A 37 16.33 -3.75 -1.28
N GLN A 38 17.47 -4.42 -1.48
CA GLN A 38 18.76 -3.91 -1.04
C GLN A 38 19.14 -2.62 -1.78
N THR A 39 19.02 -2.60 -3.10
CA THR A 39 19.27 -1.39 -3.92
C THR A 39 18.31 -0.26 -3.58
N ILE A 40 17.02 -0.55 -3.36
CA ILE A 40 16.01 0.45 -2.99
C ILE A 40 16.35 1.09 -1.63
N LYS A 41 16.84 0.29 -0.69
CA LYS A 41 17.26 0.75 0.64
C LYS A 41 18.55 1.57 0.58
N GLU A 42 19.53 1.14 -0.23
CA GLU A 42 20.81 1.85 -0.40
C GLU A 42 20.65 3.18 -1.16
N ASN A 43 19.69 3.28 -2.09
CA ASN A 43 19.44 4.50 -2.87
C ASN A 43 18.39 5.44 -2.25
N GLY A 44 17.84 5.11 -1.07
CA GLY A 44 16.77 5.92 -0.44
C GLY A 44 15.47 5.96 -1.26
N TYR A 45 15.24 5.01 -2.17
CA TYR A 45 14.02 4.93 -2.99
C TYR A 45 12.87 4.20 -2.31
N LEU A 46 13.05 3.82 -1.05
CA LEU A 46 12.08 3.07 -0.26
C LEU A 46 10.72 3.77 -0.23
N GLY A 47 10.72 5.10 -0.03
CA GLY A 47 9.51 5.90 -0.10
C GLY A 47 8.83 5.95 -1.46
N LYS A 48 9.60 5.97 -2.56
CA LYS A 48 9.05 5.96 -3.92
C LYS A 48 8.33 4.66 -4.22
N VAL A 49 8.92 3.54 -3.80
CA VAL A 49 8.34 2.21 -4.00
C VAL A 49 7.07 2.03 -3.16
N ILE A 50 7.07 2.49 -1.91
CA ILE A 50 5.86 2.48 -1.06
C ILE A 50 4.76 3.35 -1.69
N THR A 51 5.10 4.54 -2.19
CA THR A 51 4.13 5.44 -2.86
C THR A 51 3.53 4.81 -4.13
N LEU A 52 4.34 4.06 -4.87
CA LEU A 52 3.85 3.31 -6.04
C LEU A 52 2.99 2.11 -5.61
N GLY A 53 3.33 1.44 -4.50
CA GLY A 53 2.52 0.39 -3.91
C GLY A 53 1.15 0.88 -3.43
N THR A 54 1.10 2.02 -2.74
CA THR A 54 -0.15 2.64 -2.26
C THR A 54 -1.04 3.14 -3.40
N THR A 55 -0.53 3.29 -4.62
CA THR A 55 -1.39 3.56 -5.79
C THR A 55 -2.37 2.41 -6.03
N LEU A 56 -2.01 1.18 -5.68
CA LEU A 56 -2.90 0.03 -5.81
C LEU A 56 -4.04 0.04 -4.76
N ASP A 57 -3.81 0.67 -3.60
CA ASP A 57 -4.84 0.89 -2.58
C ASP A 57 -6.00 1.76 -3.09
N LEU A 58 -5.75 2.71 -3.99
CA LEU A 58 -6.81 3.49 -4.63
C LEU A 58 -7.72 2.61 -5.48
N ALA A 59 -7.18 1.62 -6.18
CA ALA A 59 -7.97 0.66 -6.95
C ALA A 59 -8.83 -0.20 -6.02
N VAL A 60 -8.25 -0.68 -4.92
CA VAL A 60 -8.98 -1.44 -3.89
C VAL A 60 -10.06 -0.57 -3.24
N PHE A 61 -9.74 0.66 -2.86
CA PHE A 61 -10.69 1.63 -2.34
C PHE A 61 -11.87 1.84 -3.28
N ALA A 62 -11.63 2.05 -4.57
CA ALA A 62 -12.69 2.22 -5.57
C ALA A 62 -13.57 0.96 -5.71
N VAL A 63 -12.98 -0.24 -5.65
CA VAL A 63 -13.71 -1.52 -5.67
C VAL A 63 -14.57 -1.69 -4.41
N LEU A 64 -14.06 -1.30 -3.24
CA LEU A 64 -14.83 -1.36 -1.99
C LEU A 64 -15.99 -0.35 -1.98
N LEU A 65 -15.77 0.84 -2.52
CA LEU A 65 -16.82 1.85 -2.66
C LEU A 65 -17.95 1.36 -3.59
N LYS A 66 -17.60 0.69 -4.70
CA LYS A 66 -18.56 0.03 -5.59
C LYS A 66 -19.33 -1.13 -4.94
N LYS A 67 -18.85 -1.67 -3.82
CA LYS A 67 -19.48 -2.78 -3.09
C LYS A 67 -20.26 -2.30 -1.86
N ASP A 68 -20.54 -0.99 -1.76
CA ASP A 68 -21.21 -0.37 -0.61
C ASP A 68 -20.46 -0.62 0.73
N LYS A 69 -19.16 -0.90 0.67
CA LYS A 69 -18.32 -1.16 1.86
C LYS A 69 -17.60 0.09 2.34
N GLU A 70 -18.36 1.18 2.55
CA GLU A 70 -17.81 2.50 2.90
C GLU A 70 -16.95 2.48 4.17
N SER A 71 -17.38 1.76 5.21
CA SER A 71 -16.60 1.65 6.47
C SER A 71 -15.24 0.99 6.26
N MET A 72 -15.16 -0.01 5.38
CA MET A 72 -13.92 -0.72 5.08
C MET A 72 -13.05 0.11 4.11
N ALA A 73 -13.66 0.81 3.16
CA ALA A 73 -12.98 1.76 2.29
C ALA A 73 -12.31 2.90 3.10
N GLY A 74 -13.00 3.41 4.12
CA GLY A 74 -12.43 4.36 5.07
C GLY A 74 -11.21 3.81 5.83
N GLY A 75 -11.22 2.52 6.17
CA GLY A 75 -10.06 1.82 6.74
C GLY A 75 -8.85 1.78 5.80
N VAL A 76 -9.08 1.50 4.51
CA VAL A 76 -8.03 1.50 3.47
C VAL A 76 -7.40 2.89 3.34
N ILE A 77 -8.20 3.95 3.30
CA ILE A 77 -7.66 5.33 3.26
C ILE A 77 -6.82 5.63 4.51
N LEU A 78 -7.26 5.19 5.68
CA LEU A 78 -6.51 5.38 6.92
C LEU A 78 -5.14 4.68 6.86
N ALA A 79 -5.06 3.50 6.24
CA ALA A 79 -3.79 2.81 5.99
C ALA A 79 -2.88 3.61 5.04
N VAL A 80 -3.42 4.13 3.94
CA VAL A 80 -2.67 4.97 2.99
C VAL A 80 -2.11 6.22 3.67
N ILE A 81 -2.90 6.89 4.51
CA ILE A 81 -2.45 8.08 5.27
C ILE A 81 -1.28 7.71 6.19
N VAL A 82 -1.40 6.61 6.94
CA VAL A 82 -0.33 6.16 7.83
C VAL A 82 0.94 5.83 7.04
N LEU A 83 0.82 5.10 5.93
CA LEU A 83 1.95 4.76 5.06
C LEU A 83 2.60 6.01 4.44
N ALA A 84 1.79 7.00 4.03
CA ALA A 84 2.29 8.25 3.49
C ALA A 84 3.08 9.05 4.54
N ILE A 85 2.58 9.12 5.78
CA ILE A 85 3.30 9.78 6.89
C ILE A 85 4.59 9.02 7.20
N SER A 86 4.54 7.69 7.28
CA SER A 86 5.75 6.86 7.48
C SER A 86 6.77 7.05 6.37
N THR A 87 6.32 7.23 5.13
CA THR A 87 7.18 7.50 3.98
C THR A 87 7.81 8.89 4.02
N LEU A 88 7.09 9.90 4.51
CA LEU A 88 7.63 11.26 4.67
C LEU A 88 8.66 11.37 5.79
N LEU A 89 8.56 10.52 6.82
CA LEU A 89 9.51 10.47 7.94
C LEU A 89 10.74 9.59 7.67
N ALA A 90 10.67 8.69 6.69
CA ALA A 90 11.75 7.75 6.33
C ALA A 90 12.71 8.34 5.30
#